data_AF-A0A822IT18-F1
#
_entry.id   AF-A0A822IT18-F1
#
_cell.length_a   1.000
_cell.length_b   1.000
_cell.length_c   1.000
_cell.angle_alpha   90.00
_cell.angle_beta   90.00
_cell.angle_gamma   90.00
#
_symmetry.space_group_name_H-M   'P 1'
#
loop_
_entity.id
_entity.type
_entity.pdbx_description
1 polymer ?
#
loop_
_entity_poly.entity_id
_entity_poly.type
_entity_poly.pdbx_seq_one_letter_code
_entity_poly.pdbx_strand_id
1 'polypeptide(L)'
;MLEMMKSTNFGAIYVGLGIASSYGKHRNAELAFNLVKELNNHTKFVIGALRGHCNVAGFNQVASYLYGYPFGLDFARGFPRYNPGEYTAVDVLREKDVDAAFVMSADLVSHFPATCSEYLKEIPLACLDIAPCPTTLASDVVLPGVIDAMECDGTFYRLDDVPVYFQPFTKSPFGFTQSNEDTMKQLFERIKKLK
;
A
#
# COMPACT_ATOMS: atom_id res chain seq x y z
N MET A 1 23.87 21.49 -15.14
CA MET A 1 22.55 21.08 -14.60
C MET A 1 22.06 22.05 -13.52
N LEU A 2 22.87 22.38 -12.50
CA LEU A 2 22.47 23.32 -11.44
C LEU A 2 22.06 24.71 -11.95
N GLU A 3 22.89 25.34 -12.80
CA GLU A 3 22.58 26.66 -13.37
C GLU A 3 21.26 26.67 -14.15
N MET A 4 21.00 25.60 -14.90
CA MET A 4 19.74 25.40 -15.61
C MET A 4 18.55 25.33 -14.63
N MET A 5 18.69 24.59 -13.53
CA MET A 5 17.63 24.52 -12.52
C MET A 5 17.36 25.90 -11.91
N LYS A 6 18.43 26.64 -11.55
CA LYS A 6 18.31 27.98 -10.97
C LYS A 6 17.71 29.03 -11.91
N SER A 7 17.90 28.90 -13.22
CA SER A 7 17.39 29.85 -14.21
C SER A 7 15.93 29.62 -14.64
N THR A 8 15.25 28.59 -14.13
CA THR A 8 13.85 28.31 -14.49
C THR A 8 12.88 29.23 -13.76
N ASN A 9 11.68 29.44 -14.32
CA ASN A 9 10.58 30.14 -13.63
C ASN A 9 9.78 29.21 -12.70
N PHE A 10 9.72 27.93 -13.03
CA PHE A 10 9.07 26.88 -12.24
C PHE A 10 9.71 25.54 -12.57
N GLY A 11 10.09 24.78 -11.54
CA GLY A 11 10.66 23.45 -11.68
C GLY A 11 9.87 22.39 -10.92
N ALA A 12 9.79 21.19 -11.47
CA ALA A 12 9.19 20.03 -10.83
C ALA A 12 10.14 18.83 -10.91
N ILE A 13 10.33 18.15 -9.79
CA ILE A 13 11.11 16.92 -9.70
C ILE A 13 10.15 15.77 -9.41
N TYR A 14 10.17 14.73 -10.24
CA TYR A 14 9.41 13.50 -10.00
C TYR A 14 10.36 12.37 -9.65
N VAL A 15 10.10 11.71 -8.52
CA VAL A 15 10.91 10.59 -8.03
C VAL A 15 10.09 9.31 -8.06
N GLY A 16 10.69 8.22 -8.53
CA GLY A 16 10.07 6.89 -8.56
C GLY A 16 10.63 5.94 -7.51
N LEU A 17 10.28 4.66 -7.60
CA LEU A 17 10.76 3.62 -6.69
C LEU A 17 12.29 3.53 -6.60
N GLY A 18 13.03 3.97 -7.63
CA GLY A 18 14.49 3.97 -7.62
C GLY A 18 15.11 4.67 -6.41
N ILE A 19 14.52 5.77 -5.92
CA ILE A 19 15.07 6.46 -4.73
C ILE A 19 14.83 5.65 -3.45
N ALA A 20 13.70 4.95 -3.36
CA ALA A 20 13.29 4.18 -2.18
C ALA A 20 13.92 2.78 -2.15
N SER A 21 14.20 2.20 -3.32
CA SER A 21 14.72 0.85 -3.48
C SER A 21 16.24 0.77 -3.69
N SER A 22 16.92 1.89 -3.92
CA SER A 22 18.39 1.93 -3.96
C SER A 22 19.00 1.98 -2.56
N TYR A 23 20.31 1.71 -2.47
CA TYR A 23 21.08 1.92 -1.25
C TYR A 23 20.84 3.34 -0.71
N GLY A 24 20.60 3.46 0.61
CA GLY A 24 20.21 4.71 1.28
C GLY A 24 18.69 4.85 1.52
N LYS A 25 17.83 4.27 0.68
CA LYS A 25 16.35 4.25 0.83
C LYS A 25 15.77 5.63 1.18
N HIS A 26 15.20 5.80 2.38
CA HIS A 26 14.58 7.03 2.84
C HIS A 26 15.57 8.22 2.92
N ARG A 27 16.88 7.97 3.07
CA ARG A 27 17.90 9.03 3.02
C ARG A 27 18.04 9.65 1.64
N ASN A 28 17.79 8.89 0.57
CA ASN A 28 17.77 9.43 -0.78
C ASN A 28 16.59 10.39 -0.96
N ALA A 29 15.42 10.05 -0.40
CA ALA A 29 14.25 10.93 -0.39
C ALA A 29 14.52 12.22 0.39
N GLU A 30 15.15 12.11 1.57
CA GLU A 30 15.57 13.26 2.38
C GLU A 30 16.49 14.21 1.60
N LEU A 31 17.49 13.68 0.89
CA LEU A 31 18.39 14.48 0.06
C LEU A 31 17.65 15.16 -1.11
N ALA A 32 16.69 14.48 -1.75
CA ALA A 32 15.87 15.06 -2.80
C ALA A 32 14.99 16.21 -2.26
N PHE A 33 14.43 16.06 -1.05
CA PHE A 33 13.67 17.13 -0.39
C PHE A 33 14.56 18.32 -0.04
N ASN A 34 15.77 18.07 0.47
CA ASN A 34 16.74 19.13 0.76
C ASN A 34 17.16 19.88 -0.51
N LEU A 35 17.37 19.18 -1.62
CA LEU A 35 17.66 19.83 -2.91
C LEU A 35 16.52 20.77 -3.33
N VAL A 36 15.27 20.31 -3.25
CA VAL A 36 14.09 21.12 -3.60
C VAL A 36 13.98 22.33 -2.67
N LYS A 37 14.22 22.14 -1.37
CA LYS A 37 14.25 23.21 -0.39
C LYS A 37 15.29 24.28 -0.76
N GLU A 38 16.51 23.88 -1.11
CA GLU A 38 17.56 24.83 -1.52
C GLU A 38 17.27 25.53 -2.85
N LEU A 39 16.68 24.83 -3.82
CA LEU A 39 16.27 25.43 -5.10
C LEU A 39 15.19 26.50 -4.91
N ASN A 40 14.29 26.33 -3.93
CA ASN A 40 13.27 27.32 -3.59
C ASN A 40 13.82 28.66 -3.08
N ASN A 41 15.12 28.76 -2.72
CA ASN A 41 15.79 30.04 -2.44
C ASN A 41 16.09 30.85 -3.72
N HIS A 42 16.03 30.22 -4.89
CA HIS A 42 16.33 30.85 -6.19
C HIS A 42 15.10 30.96 -7.09
N THR A 43 14.28 29.92 -7.16
CA THR A 43 13.05 29.89 -7.98
C THR A 43 12.09 28.82 -7.48
N LYS A 44 10.81 28.86 -7.88
CA LYS A 44 9.80 27.94 -7.37
C LYS A 44 10.08 26.50 -7.83
N PHE A 45 10.32 25.59 -6.89
CA PHE A 45 10.44 24.16 -7.14
C PHE A 45 9.43 23.34 -6.34
N VAL A 46 8.93 22.27 -6.93
CA VAL A 46 8.09 21.26 -6.28
C VAL A 46 8.65 19.86 -6.51
N ILE A 47 8.24 18.92 -5.67
CA ILE A 47 8.59 17.51 -5.80
C ILE A 47 7.37 16.64 -5.61
N GLY A 48 7.24 15.63 -6.47
CA GLY A 48 6.19 14.62 -6.42
C GLY A 48 6.76 13.22 -6.45
N ALA A 49 6.09 12.28 -5.79
CA ALA A 49 6.45 10.87 -5.80
C ALA A 49 5.54 10.10 -6.76
N LEU A 50 6.13 9.38 -7.71
CA LEU A 50 5.44 8.46 -8.61
C LEU A 50 5.15 7.17 -7.84
N ARG A 51 3.93 7.07 -7.32
CA ARG A 51 3.43 5.88 -6.61
C ARG A 51 3.04 4.79 -7.60
N GLY A 52 3.14 3.52 -7.16
CA GLY A 52 2.94 2.35 -8.02
C GLY A 52 1.48 2.07 -8.38
N HIS A 53 0.68 1.58 -7.41
CA HIS A 53 -0.72 1.23 -7.63
C HIS A 53 -1.66 2.43 -7.53
N CYS A 54 -2.84 2.28 -8.13
CA CYS A 54 -3.87 3.31 -8.27
C CYS A 54 -4.35 3.95 -6.96
N ASN A 55 -4.27 3.23 -5.82
CA ASN A 55 -4.77 3.73 -4.53
C ASN A 55 -3.82 3.52 -3.35
N VAL A 56 -2.50 3.41 -3.59
CA VAL A 56 -1.53 3.37 -2.48
C VAL A 56 -1.65 4.62 -1.61
N ALA A 57 -1.85 5.78 -2.25
CA ALA A 57 -2.09 7.04 -1.55
C ALA A 57 -3.33 6.95 -0.65
N GLY A 58 -4.43 6.34 -1.12
CA GLY A 58 -5.67 6.26 -0.36
C GLY A 58 -5.54 5.44 0.90
N PHE A 59 -4.83 4.30 0.86
CA PHE A 59 -4.51 3.55 2.07
C PHE A 59 -3.74 4.42 3.07
N ASN A 60 -2.71 5.15 2.62
CA ASN A 60 -1.93 6.02 3.51
C ASN A 60 -2.77 7.17 4.08
N GLN A 61 -3.65 7.78 3.28
CA GLN A 61 -4.54 8.86 3.72
C GLN A 61 -5.52 8.36 4.80
N VAL A 62 -6.19 7.24 4.54
CA VAL A 62 -7.17 6.64 5.46
C VAL A 62 -6.49 6.17 6.75
N ALA A 63 -5.35 5.47 6.65
CA ALA A 63 -4.60 5.01 7.81
C ALA A 63 -4.09 6.18 8.66
N SER A 64 -3.58 7.23 8.03
CA SER A 64 -3.12 8.43 8.74
C SER A 64 -4.26 9.17 9.43
N TYR A 65 -5.42 9.28 8.78
CA TYR A 65 -6.61 9.90 9.36
C TYR A 65 -7.17 9.11 10.55
N LEU A 66 -7.27 7.78 10.44
CA LEU A 66 -7.87 6.94 11.47
C LEU A 66 -6.93 6.63 12.64
N TYR A 67 -5.64 6.44 12.36
CA TYR A 67 -4.69 5.87 13.32
C TYR A 67 -3.46 6.76 13.59
N GLY A 68 -3.33 7.88 12.87
CA GLY A 68 -2.21 8.80 13.01
C GLY A 68 -0.95 8.40 12.24
N TYR A 69 -0.94 7.25 11.55
CA TYR A 69 0.23 6.75 10.82
C TYR A 69 -0.13 6.11 9.46
N PRO A 70 0.75 6.20 8.45
CA PRO A 70 0.39 5.87 7.06
C PRO A 70 0.45 4.39 6.68
N PHE A 71 1.21 3.55 7.39
CA PHE A 71 1.36 2.10 7.11
C PHE A 71 2.07 1.42 8.30
N GLY A 72 2.37 0.11 8.23
CA GLY A 72 3.20 -0.56 9.25
C GLY A 72 2.64 -0.42 10.67
N LEU A 73 1.33 -0.62 10.79
CA LEU A 73 0.55 -0.44 12.00
C LEU A 73 0.44 -1.77 12.75
N ASP A 74 0.72 -1.76 14.05
CA ASP A 74 0.44 -2.87 14.95
C ASP A 74 -0.68 -2.50 15.94
N PHE A 75 -1.62 -3.44 16.15
CA PHE A 75 -2.75 -3.31 17.06
C PHE A 75 -2.73 -4.33 18.21
N ALA A 76 -1.66 -5.11 18.39
CA ALA A 76 -1.59 -6.18 19.38
C ALA A 76 -1.84 -5.72 20.84
N ARG A 77 -1.54 -4.45 21.16
CA ARG A 77 -1.80 -3.86 22.49
C ARG A 77 -3.16 -3.19 22.64
N GLY A 78 -4.03 -3.28 21.63
CA GLY A 78 -5.35 -2.64 21.62
C GLY A 78 -5.35 -1.16 21.21
N PHE A 79 -4.20 -0.61 20.83
CA PHE A 79 -4.04 0.74 20.28
C PHE A 79 -2.98 0.72 19.17
N PRO A 80 -3.04 1.65 18.18
CA PRO A 80 -2.11 1.65 17.06
C PRO A 80 -0.68 1.99 17.50
N ARG A 81 0.27 1.15 17.08
CA ARG A 81 1.72 1.39 17.19
C ARG A 81 2.33 1.46 15.80
N TYR A 82 3.34 2.30 15.62
CA TYR A 82 3.98 2.53 14.33
C TYR A 82 5.49 2.54 14.48
N ASN A 83 6.14 1.58 13.81
CA ASN A 83 7.59 1.49 13.76
C ASN A 83 8.04 0.76 12.48
N PRO A 84 8.22 1.47 11.34
CA PRO A 84 8.78 0.88 10.13
C PRO A 84 10.18 0.32 10.39
N GLY A 85 10.41 -0.95 10.06
CA GLY A 85 11.58 -1.72 10.48
C GLY A 85 11.25 -2.82 11.50
N GLU A 86 10.10 -2.70 12.18
CA GLU A 86 9.58 -3.70 13.12
C GLU A 86 8.23 -4.24 12.62
N TYR A 87 7.26 -3.35 12.33
CA TYR A 87 5.88 -3.74 12.00
C TYR A 87 5.54 -3.73 10.50
N THR A 88 6.55 -3.70 9.62
CA THR A 88 6.27 -3.80 8.17
C THR A 88 6.18 -5.26 7.74
N ALA A 89 5.40 -5.54 6.69
CA ALA A 89 5.17 -6.90 6.22
C ALA A 89 6.47 -7.68 5.93
N VAL A 90 7.49 -7.03 5.35
CA VAL A 90 8.79 -7.68 5.09
C VAL A 90 9.54 -7.96 6.38
N ASP A 91 9.48 -7.06 7.36
CA ASP A 91 10.21 -7.25 8.63
C ASP A 91 9.59 -8.37 9.46
N VAL A 92 8.27 -8.37 9.66
CA VAL A 92 7.58 -9.41 10.45
C VAL A 92 7.67 -10.80 9.82
N LEU A 93 7.72 -10.89 8.48
CA LEU A 93 7.92 -12.16 7.78
C LEU A 93 9.38 -12.63 7.85
N ARG A 94 10.34 -11.71 7.75
CA ARG A 94 11.77 -12.05 7.84
C ARG A 94 12.13 -12.59 9.23
N GLU A 95 11.62 -11.95 10.29
CA GLU A 95 11.88 -12.34 11.67
C GLU A 95 10.98 -13.50 12.15
N LYS A 96 10.01 -13.93 11.33
CA LYS A 96 9.02 -14.97 11.67
C LYS A 96 8.16 -14.61 12.90
N ASP A 97 7.80 -13.34 13.03
CA ASP A 97 7.02 -12.79 14.15
C ASP A 97 5.50 -13.02 14.03
N VAL A 98 5.03 -13.48 12.87
CA VAL A 98 3.61 -13.73 12.56
C VAL A 98 3.35 -15.20 12.29
N ASP A 99 2.21 -15.70 12.74
CA ASP A 99 1.81 -17.11 12.61
C ASP A 99 0.72 -17.33 11.55
N ALA A 100 0.18 -16.28 10.94
CA ALA A 100 -0.78 -16.34 9.84
C ALA A 100 -0.73 -15.03 9.01
N ALA A 101 -1.17 -15.10 7.76
CA ALA A 101 -1.23 -13.96 6.86
C ALA A 101 -2.58 -13.86 6.15
N PHE A 102 -3.11 -12.64 6.08
CA PHE A 102 -4.23 -12.28 5.22
C PHE A 102 -3.77 -11.24 4.19
N VAL A 103 -3.81 -11.60 2.91
CA VAL A 103 -3.34 -10.75 1.80
C VAL A 103 -4.53 -10.28 0.97
N MET A 104 -4.65 -8.97 0.78
CA MET A 104 -5.75 -8.39 0.01
C MET A 104 -5.21 -7.60 -1.19
N SER A 105 -5.68 -7.95 -2.38
CA SER A 105 -5.39 -7.25 -3.65
C SER A 105 -3.89 -7.02 -3.89
N ALA A 106 -3.06 -7.99 -3.52
CA ALA A 106 -1.62 -7.90 -3.61
C ALA A 106 -0.99 -9.29 -3.85
N ASP A 107 0.07 -9.32 -4.65
CA ASP A 107 0.81 -10.54 -4.93
C ASP A 107 2.17 -10.53 -4.21
N LEU A 108 2.16 -10.83 -2.91
CA LEU A 108 3.37 -10.78 -2.09
C LEU A 108 4.43 -11.79 -2.55
N VAL A 109 4.01 -13.00 -2.96
CA VAL A 109 4.94 -14.07 -3.36
C VAL A 109 5.83 -13.65 -4.53
N SER A 110 5.30 -12.88 -5.49
CA SER A 110 6.07 -12.37 -6.64
C SER A 110 6.92 -11.14 -6.32
N HIS A 111 6.49 -10.30 -5.38
CA HIS A 111 7.07 -8.97 -5.19
C HIS A 111 7.94 -8.84 -3.94
N PHE A 112 7.88 -9.81 -3.01
CA PHE A 112 8.68 -9.79 -1.79
C PHE A 112 10.03 -10.52 -1.96
N PRO A 113 11.01 -10.27 -1.06
CA PRO A 113 12.23 -11.05 -1.01
C PRO A 113 11.93 -12.54 -0.85
N ALA A 114 12.73 -13.40 -1.50
CA ALA A 114 12.51 -14.84 -1.56
C ALA A 114 12.32 -15.48 -0.17
N THR A 115 13.10 -15.07 0.83
CA THR A 115 13.00 -15.58 2.20
C THR A 115 11.65 -15.29 2.87
N CYS A 116 11.05 -14.14 2.58
CA CYS A 116 9.71 -13.79 3.07
C CYS A 116 8.64 -14.63 2.36
N SER A 117 8.79 -14.80 1.04
CA SER A 117 7.89 -15.63 0.22
C SER A 117 7.98 -17.13 0.57
N GLU A 118 9.12 -17.61 1.03
CA GLU A 118 9.29 -18.96 1.57
C GLU A 118 8.54 -19.13 2.89
N TYR A 119 8.71 -18.19 3.82
CA TYR A 119 8.01 -18.26 5.11
C TYR A 119 6.49 -18.13 4.97
N LEU A 120 6.00 -17.30 4.04
CA LEU A 120 4.57 -17.21 3.73
C LEU A 120 3.93 -18.55 3.36
N LYS A 121 4.69 -19.52 2.84
CA LYS A 121 4.21 -20.87 2.51
C LYS A 121 4.22 -21.82 3.72
N GLU A 122 4.90 -21.45 4.80
CA GLU A 122 4.99 -22.24 6.04
C GLU A 122 3.83 -21.94 7.00
N ILE A 123 3.16 -20.78 6.85
CA ILE A 123 2.08 -20.32 7.74
C ILE A 123 0.73 -20.32 7.02
N PRO A 124 -0.40 -20.44 7.75
CA PRO A 124 -1.73 -20.24 7.20
C PRO A 124 -1.85 -18.94 6.42
N LEU A 125 -2.19 -19.06 5.14
CA LEU A 125 -2.30 -17.94 4.21
C LEU A 125 -3.70 -17.89 3.60
N ALA A 126 -4.41 -16.81 3.86
CA ALA A 126 -5.65 -16.48 3.18
C ALA A 126 -5.44 -15.27 2.26
N CYS A 127 -6.00 -15.30 1.06
CA CYS A 127 -5.97 -14.16 0.15
C CYS A 127 -7.36 -13.73 -0.31
N LEU A 128 -7.50 -12.44 -0.61
CA LEU A 128 -8.64 -11.86 -1.31
C LEU A 128 -8.11 -11.19 -2.57
N ASP A 129 -8.40 -11.78 -3.74
CA ASP A 129 -7.86 -11.31 -5.01
C ASP A 129 -8.85 -11.48 -6.16
N ILE A 130 -8.72 -10.63 -7.18
CA ILE A 130 -9.56 -10.59 -8.38
C ILE A 130 -9.02 -11.49 -9.49
N ALA A 131 -7.75 -11.89 -9.41
CA ALA A 131 -7.09 -12.68 -10.44
C ALA A 131 -6.17 -13.74 -9.85
N PRO A 132 -6.00 -14.89 -10.54
CA PRO A 132 -4.98 -15.88 -10.17
C PRO A 132 -3.57 -15.28 -10.24
N CYS A 133 -2.82 -15.38 -9.15
CA CYS A 133 -1.43 -14.99 -9.02
C CYS A 133 -0.64 -15.98 -8.14
N PRO A 134 0.71 -15.95 -8.12
CA PRO A 134 1.51 -16.77 -7.22
C PRO A 134 1.07 -16.75 -5.76
N THR A 135 0.60 -15.60 -5.25
CA THR A 135 0.04 -15.53 -3.89
C THR A 135 -1.26 -16.32 -3.76
N THR A 136 -2.19 -16.24 -4.73
CA THR A 136 -3.40 -17.09 -4.69
C THR A 136 -3.08 -18.57 -4.77
N LEU A 137 -2.02 -18.95 -5.50
CA LEU A 137 -1.58 -20.35 -5.63
C LEU A 137 -0.93 -20.87 -4.34
N ALA A 138 -0.29 -19.99 -3.58
CA ALA A 138 0.31 -20.33 -2.30
C ALA A 138 -0.68 -20.30 -1.13
N SER A 139 -1.89 -19.76 -1.32
CA SER A 139 -2.88 -19.55 -0.25
C SER A 139 -3.67 -20.83 0.05
N ASP A 140 -3.93 -21.09 1.32
CA ASP A 140 -4.84 -22.16 1.78
C ASP A 140 -6.30 -21.82 1.48
N VAL A 141 -6.65 -20.53 1.53
CA VAL A 141 -7.99 -20.02 1.25
C VAL A 141 -7.91 -18.84 0.30
N VAL A 142 -8.63 -18.94 -0.82
CA VAL A 142 -8.77 -17.86 -1.80
C VAL A 142 -10.22 -17.34 -1.76
N LEU A 143 -10.39 -16.11 -1.30
CA LEU A 143 -11.65 -15.38 -1.37
C LEU A 143 -11.69 -14.59 -2.69
N PRO A 144 -12.77 -14.71 -3.48
CA PRO A 144 -12.88 -13.95 -4.71
C PRO A 144 -13.09 -12.46 -4.39
N GLY A 145 -12.23 -11.61 -4.96
CA GLY A 145 -12.34 -10.16 -4.87
C GLY A 145 -13.34 -9.60 -5.89
N VAL A 146 -13.92 -8.46 -5.54
CA VAL A 146 -14.72 -7.61 -6.43
C VAL A 146 -13.79 -6.55 -7.03
N ILE A 147 -13.93 -6.27 -8.32
CA ILE A 147 -13.06 -5.31 -9.02
C ILE A 147 -13.54 -3.88 -8.76
N ASP A 148 -12.78 -3.15 -7.94
CA ASP A 148 -13.00 -1.73 -7.68
C ASP A 148 -13.02 -0.92 -8.99
N ALA A 149 -13.94 0.05 -9.08
CA ALA A 149 -14.19 0.91 -10.25
C ALA A 149 -14.80 0.21 -11.49
N MET A 150 -14.93 -1.11 -11.47
CA MET A 150 -15.71 -1.86 -12.46
C MET A 150 -17.03 -2.33 -11.87
N GLU A 151 -16.98 -3.02 -10.74
CA GLU A 151 -18.08 -3.78 -10.14
C GLU A 151 -18.65 -3.15 -8.85
N CYS A 152 -17.86 -2.30 -8.19
CA CYS A 152 -18.27 -1.49 -7.04
C CYS A 152 -17.75 -0.05 -7.13
N ASP A 153 -18.42 0.85 -6.40
CA ASP A 153 -18.00 2.24 -6.25
C ASP A 153 -16.91 2.39 -5.18
N GLY A 154 -16.37 3.60 -5.07
CA GLY A 154 -15.32 3.90 -4.12
C GLY A 154 -14.56 5.16 -4.45
N THR A 155 -13.46 5.37 -3.72
CA THR A 155 -12.60 6.54 -3.87
C THR A 155 -11.16 6.11 -4.06
N PHE A 156 -10.53 6.59 -5.13
CA PHE A 156 -9.09 6.50 -5.32
C PHE A 156 -8.43 7.84 -5.04
N TYR A 157 -7.24 7.79 -4.45
CA TYR A 157 -6.38 8.95 -4.32
C TYR A 157 -5.29 8.85 -5.37
N ARG A 158 -5.22 9.87 -6.23
CA ARG A 158 -4.17 9.97 -7.25
C ARG A 158 -2.80 10.18 -6.60
N LEU A 159 -1.73 10.10 -7.39
CA LEU A 159 -0.35 10.29 -6.95
C LEU A 159 -0.08 11.63 -6.22
N ASP A 160 -0.90 12.65 -6.46
CA ASP A 160 -0.88 13.97 -5.83
C ASP A 160 -1.92 14.12 -4.70
N ASP A 161 -2.41 13.00 -4.17
CA ASP A 161 -3.37 12.93 -3.06
C ASP A 161 -4.75 13.56 -3.35
N VAL A 162 -5.06 13.83 -4.63
CA VAL A 162 -6.41 14.28 -5.04
C VAL A 162 -7.39 13.10 -5.01
N PRO A 163 -8.48 13.17 -4.23
CA PRO A 163 -9.50 12.11 -4.21
C PRO A 163 -10.37 12.17 -5.46
N VAL A 164 -10.59 11.01 -6.06
CA VAL A 164 -11.46 10.80 -7.22
C VAL A 164 -12.47 9.73 -6.85
N TYR A 165 -13.74 10.13 -6.76
CA TYR A 165 -14.84 9.19 -6.63
C TYR A 165 -15.13 8.54 -7.99
N PHE A 166 -15.31 7.23 -8.01
CA PHE A 166 -15.66 6.48 -9.20
C PHE A 166 -16.98 5.75 -9.03
N GLN A 167 -17.68 5.58 -10.15
CA GLN A 167 -18.91 4.79 -10.22
C GLN A 167 -18.65 3.54 -11.07
N PRO A 168 -19.15 2.38 -10.64
CA PRO A 168 -19.01 1.15 -11.39
C PRO A 168 -19.86 1.19 -12.66
N PHE A 169 -19.40 0.52 -13.70
CA PHE A 169 -20.15 0.35 -14.94
C PHE A 169 -20.76 -1.07 -15.08
N THR A 170 -20.42 -1.97 -14.15
CA THR A 170 -21.04 -3.28 -14.00
C THR A 170 -21.33 -3.55 -12.51
N LYS A 171 -21.77 -4.75 -12.15
CA LYS A 171 -22.04 -5.15 -10.77
C LYS A 171 -21.19 -6.36 -10.41
N SER A 172 -20.98 -6.56 -9.11
CA SER A 172 -20.35 -7.78 -8.59
C SER A 172 -20.98 -9.02 -9.22
N PRO A 173 -20.17 -9.96 -9.75
CA PRO A 173 -20.67 -11.20 -10.31
C PRO A 173 -21.07 -12.20 -9.20
N PHE A 174 -20.81 -11.89 -7.93
CA PHE A 174 -21.06 -12.76 -6.79
C PHE A 174 -22.38 -12.43 -6.09
N GLY A 175 -23.13 -13.46 -5.70
CA GLY A 175 -24.39 -13.29 -4.95
C GLY A 175 -24.21 -13.04 -3.45
N PHE A 176 -23.00 -13.18 -2.93
CA PHE A 176 -22.69 -13.13 -1.48
C PHE A 176 -21.81 -11.94 -1.09
N THR A 177 -21.32 -11.15 -2.05
CA THR A 177 -20.51 -9.97 -1.77
C THR A 177 -20.73 -8.90 -2.83
N GLN A 178 -20.84 -7.64 -2.39
CA GLN A 178 -20.98 -6.48 -3.27
C GLN A 178 -19.67 -5.70 -3.45
N SER A 179 -18.70 -5.87 -2.55
CA SER A 179 -17.41 -5.20 -2.59
C SER A 179 -16.38 -5.92 -1.70
N ASN A 180 -15.11 -5.57 -1.85
CA ASN A 180 -14.07 -6.08 -0.93
C ASN A 180 -14.35 -5.64 0.53
N GLU A 181 -14.89 -4.44 0.72
CA GLU A 181 -15.34 -3.94 2.03
C GLU A 181 -16.45 -4.81 2.64
N ASP A 182 -17.44 -5.23 1.83
CA ASP A 182 -18.53 -6.12 2.27
C ASP A 182 -17.98 -7.47 2.74
N THR A 183 -17.08 -8.08 1.97
CA THR A 183 -16.37 -9.30 2.38
C THR A 183 -15.63 -9.10 3.71
N MET A 184 -14.94 -7.98 3.89
CA MET A 184 -14.23 -7.68 5.14
C MET A 184 -15.18 -7.49 6.33
N LYS A 185 -16.36 -6.87 6.14
CA LYS A 185 -17.39 -6.76 7.18
C LYS A 185 -17.93 -8.12 7.59
N GLN A 186 -18.19 -9.00 6.62
CA GLN A 186 -18.67 -10.37 6.89
C GLN A 186 -17.65 -11.18 7.70
N LEU A 187 -16.36 -11.10 7.33
CA LEU A 187 -15.26 -11.72 8.08
C LEU A 187 -15.16 -11.16 9.50
N PHE A 188 -15.20 -9.84 9.65
CA PHE A 188 -15.12 -9.18 10.95
C PHE A 188 -16.24 -9.63 11.91
N GLU A 189 -17.48 -9.70 11.43
CA GLU A 189 -18.62 -10.18 12.22
C GLU A 189 -18.48 -11.66 12.59
N ARG A 190 -17.90 -12.48 11.72
CA ARG A 190 -17.63 -13.90 12.03
C ARG A 190 -16.56 -14.04 13.10
N ILE A 191 -15.46 -13.30 13.00
CA ILE A 191 -14.34 -13.32 13.96
C ILE A 191 -14.81 -12.85 15.34
N LYS A 192 -15.66 -11.82 15.40
CA LYS A 192 -16.26 -11.35 16.66
C LYS A 192 -17.07 -12.42 17.39
N LYS A 193 -17.74 -13.32 16.67
CA LYS A 193 -18.53 -14.43 17.25
C LYS A 193 -17.69 -15.61 17.71
N LEU A 194 -16.41 -15.67 17.33
CA LEU A 194 -15.46 -16.70 17.77
C LEU A 194 -14.74 -16.32 19.06
N LYS A 195 -14.84 -15.06 19.48
CA LYS A 195 -14.41 -14.57 20.81
C LYS A 195 -15.51 -14.82 21.83
#